data_AF-A0A938XZM8-F1
#
_entry.id   AF-A0A938XZM8-F1
#
_cell.length_a   1.000
_cell.length_b   1.000
_cell.length_c   1.000
_cell.angle_alpha   90.00
_cell.angle_beta   90.00
_cell.angle_gamma   90.00
#
_symmetry.space_group_name_H-M   'P 1'
#
loop_
_entity.id
_entity.type
_entity.pdbx_description
1 polymer ?
#
loop_
_entity_poly.entity_id
_entity_poly.type
_entity_poly.pdbx_seq_one_letter_code
_entity_poly.pdbx_strand_id
1 'polypeptide(L)' 'MASKPKSEAQKFPAEELINAAPAVFGVSPEMMAGALHGTAEASKDEAEALLKQFQDKGVK' A
#
# COMPACT_ATOMS: atom_id res chain seq x y z
N MET A 1 -28.54 -18.75 -0.78
CA MET A 1 -28.12 -17.56 -1.56
C MET A 1 -26.62 -17.38 -1.34
N ALA A 2 -25.81 -17.83 -2.30
CA ALA A 2 -24.36 -17.72 -2.22
C ALA A 2 -23.90 -16.50 -3.02
N SER A 3 -23.63 -15.41 -2.31
CA SER A 3 -22.88 -14.28 -2.84
C SER A 3 -21.82 -13.94 -1.80
N LYS A 4 -20.64 -14.55 -1.92
CA LYS A 4 -19.43 -14.08 -1.23
C LYS A 4 -19.31 -12.59 -1.52
N PRO A 5 -19.26 -11.69 -0.52
CA PRO A 5 -18.96 -10.31 -0.80
C PRO A 5 -17.55 -10.32 -1.41
N LYS A 6 -17.53 -9.94 -2.69
CA LYS A 6 -16.34 -9.58 -3.44
C LYS A 6 -15.50 -8.74 -2.49
N SER A 7 -14.27 -9.18 -2.22
CA SER A 7 -13.30 -8.48 -1.39
C SER A 7 -13.21 -7.03 -1.88
N GLU A 8 -14.01 -6.14 -1.32
CA GLU A 8 -13.73 -4.72 -1.32
C GLU A 8 -12.45 -4.64 -0.52
N ALA A 9 -11.33 -4.64 -1.24
CA ALA A 9 -10.05 -4.41 -0.62
C ALA A 9 -10.20 -3.07 0.11
N GLN A 10 -10.27 -3.15 1.43
CA GLN A 10 -10.52 -2.01 2.28
C GLN A 10 -9.46 -0.98 1.93
N LYS A 11 -9.89 0.14 1.35
CA LYS A 11 -8.99 1.23 1.02
C LYS A 11 -8.68 1.94 2.30
N PHE A 12 -7.41 2.06 2.57
CA PHE A 12 -6.91 2.79 3.71
C PHE A 12 -6.32 4.11 3.20
N PRO A 13 -6.51 5.21 3.93
CA PRO A 13 -5.83 6.45 3.62
C PRO A 13 -4.32 6.24 3.64
N ALA A 14 -3.60 6.95 2.77
CA ALA A 14 -2.16 6.81 2.63
C ALA A 14 -1.45 6.99 3.96
N GLU A 15 -1.91 7.92 4.82
CA GLU A 15 -1.35 8.12 6.16
C GLU A 15 -1.46 6.88 7.05
N GLU A 16 -2.56 6.15 6.99
CA GLU A 16 -2.74 4.92 7.77
C GLU A 16 -1.84 3.81 7.22
N LEU A 17 -1.72 3.69 5.89
CA LEU A 17 -0.79 2.75 5.25
C LEU A 17 0.67 3.07 5.57
N ILE A 18 1.04 4.35 5.62
CA ILE A 18 2.39 4.83 5.96
C ILE A 18 2.71 4.51 7.42
N ASN A 19 1.80 4.79 8.35
CA ASN A 19 1.97 4.47 9.76
C ASN A 19 2.01 2.95 10.00
N ALA A 20 1.18 2.20 9.27
CA ALA A 20 1.14 0.74 9.34
C ALA A 20 2.27 0.07 8.54
N ALA A 21 3.05 0.82 7.74
CA ALA A 21 4.05 0.27 6.84
C ALA A 21 5.07 -0.68 7.47
N PRO A 22 5.72 -0.33 8.60
CA PRO A 22 6.66 -1.24 9.24
C PRO A 22 5.99 -2.51 9.78
N ALA A 23 4.71 -2.44 10.19
CA ALA A 23 3.98 -3.57 10.74
C ALA A 23 3.32 -4.47 9.67
N VAL A 24 2.89 -3.88 8.55
CA VAL A 24 2.09 -4.55 7.49
C VAL A 24 2.95 -4.97 6.32
N PHE A 25 3.87 -4.12 5.88
CA PHE A 25 4.70 -4.31 4.68
C PHE A 25 6.18 -4.55 5.03
N GLY A 26 6.58 -4.39 6.29
CA GLY A 26 7.96 -4.60 6.74
C GLY A 26 8.95 -3.57 6.19
N VAL A 27 8.48 -2.39 5.79
CA VAL A 27 9.30 -1.29 5.26
C VAL A 27 9.17 -0.04 6.10
N SER A 28 10.14 0.86 5.96
CA SER A 28 10.08 2.17 6.59
C SER A 28 8.87 2.99 6.09
N PRO A 29 8.24 3.81 6.95
CA PRO A 29 7.17 4.72 6.55
C PRO A 29 7.55 5.62 5.37
N GLU A 30 8.82 6.05 5.30
CA GLU A 30 9.36 6.87 4.21
C GLU A 30 9.31 6.18 2.84
N MET A 31 9.61 4.87 2.80
CA MET A 31 9.50 4.06 1.58
C MET A 31 8.04 3.93 1.15
N MET A 32 7.14 3.73 2.12
CA MET A 32 5.71 3.67 1.83
C MET A 32 5.15 5.02 1.37
N ALA A 33 5.61 6.12 1.97
CA ALA A 33 5.24 7.47 1.57
C ALA A 33 5.73 7.81 0.16
N GLY A 34 6.96 7.38 -0.19
CA GLY A 34 7.49 7.49 -1.55
C GLY A 34 6.71 6.65 -2.55
N ALA A 35 6.35 5.42 -2.18
CA ALA A 35 5.55 4.53 -3.02
C ALA A 35 4.11 5.01 -3.24
N LEU A 36 3.50 5.58 -2.21
CA LEU A 36 2.15 6.15 -2.24
C LEU A 36 2.15 7.64 -2.64
N HIS A 37 3.28 8.18 -3.09
CA HIS A 37 3.38 9.59 -3.45
C HIS A 37 2.42 9.93 -4.60
N GLY A 38 1.43 10.79 -4.31
CA GLY A 38 0.36 11.15 -5.25
C GLY A 38 -0.88 10.24 -5.19
N THR A 39 -0.92 9.27 -4.27
CA THR A 39 -2.06 8.40 -3.99
C THR A 39 -2.66 8.77 -2.64
N ALA A 40 -3.93 9.18 -2.59
CA ALA A 40 -4.59 9.58 -1.35
C ALA A 40 -5.03 8.38 -0.48
N GLU A 41 -5.44 7.30 -1.13
CA GLU A 41 -5.96 6.09 -0.50
C GLU A 41 -5.63 4.90 -1.41
N ALA A 42 -5.22 3.80 -0.80
CA ALA A 42 -4.89 2.58 -1.52
C ALA A 42 -5.35 1.36 -0.73
N SER A 43 -5.62 0.28 -1.45
CA SER A 43 -5.80 -1.03 -0.84
C SER A 43 -4.46 -1.59 -0.39
N LYS A 44 -4.45 -2.55 0.53
CA LYS A 44 -3.21 -3.24 0.94
C LYS A 44 -2.43 -3.79 -0.27
N ASP A 45 -3.12 -4.48 -1.18
CA ASP A 45 -2.50 -5.04 -2.39
C ASP A 45 -1.98 -3.97 -3.36
N GLU A 46 -2.72 -2.85 -3.51
CA GLU A 46 -2.27 -1.72 -4.34
C GLU A 46 -1.02 -1.06 -3.75
N ALA A 47 -1.02 -0.86 -2.44
CA ALA A 47 0.09 -0.27 -1.72
C ALA A 47 1.34 -1.16 -1.79
N GLU A 48 1.19 -2.49 -1.69
CA GLU A 48 2.28 -3.45 -1.87
C GLU A 48 2.81 -3.46 -3.31
N ALA A 49 1.93 -3.39 -4.31
CA ALA A 49 2.32 -3.32 -5.72
C ALA A 49 3.08 -2.02 -6.03
N LEU A 50 2.60 -0.88 -5.54
CA LEU A 50 3.25 0.41 -5.67
C LEU A 50 4.61 0.42 -4.96
N LEU A 51 4.68 -0.14 -3.76
CA LEU A 51 5.92 -0.27 -2.99
C LEU A 51 6.95 -1.13 -3.75
N LYS A 52 6.52 -2.25 -4.33
CA LYS A 52 7.40 -3.09 -5.14
C LYS A 52 7.91 -2.37 -6.39
N GLN A 53 7.05 -1.62 -7.08
CA GLN A 53 7.45 -0.78 -8.22
C GLN A 53 8.41 0.33 -7.80
N PHE A 54 8.20 0.93 -6.63
CA PHE A 54 9.06 1.97 -6.09
C PHE A 54 10.45 1.43 -5.75
N GLN A 55 10.51 0.24 -5.12
CA GLN A 55 11.77 -0.46 -4.86
C GLN A 55 12.52 -0.82 -6.14
N ASP A 56 11.82 -1.40 -7.13
CA ASP A 56 12.44 -1.80 -8.42
C ASP A 56 13.01 -0.59 -9.19
N LYS A 57 12.31 0.55 -9.16
CA LYS A 57 12.78 1.81 -9.77
C LYS A 57 13.97 2.45 -9.03
N GLY A 58 14.13 2.19 -7.74
CA GLY A 58 15.19 2.75 -6.90
C GLY A 58 16.56 2.06 -7.04
N VAL A 59 16.66 0.93 -7.75
CA VAL A 59 17.90 0.14 -7.90
C VAL A 59 18.66 0.48 -9.20
N LYS A 60 18.83 1.76 -9.53
CA LYS A 60 19.68 2.20 -10.66
C LYS A 60 20.74 3.20 -10.24
#